data_AF-A0A0C4PMP0-F1
#
_entry.id   AF-A0A0C4PMP0-F1
#
_cell.length_a   1.000
_cell.length_b   1.000
_cell.length_c   1.000
_cell.angle_alpha   90.00
_cell.angle_beta   90.00
_cell.angle_gamma   90.00
#
_symmetry.space_group_name_H-M   'P 1'
#
loop_
_entity.id
_entity.type
_entity.pdbx_description
1 polymer ?
#
loop_
_entity_poly.entity_id
_entity_poly.type
_entity_poly.pdbx_seq_one_letter_code
_entity_poly.pdbx_strand_id
1 'polypeptide(L)'
;LIAVVSVKVPEPQFEGQTKGKLGSSYVRPIAQKLTGDNLDKYFEENPVHAKAIMEKALMAARGREAAKKARELTRKKDSMSVGTLPGKLADCQSKDPAIKELYLVEGDSAGGSAKQGRD
;
A
#
# COMPACT_ATOMS: atom_id res chain seq x y z
N LEU A 1 -5.69 6.12 11.46
CA LEU A 1 -6.36 5.42 12.56
C LEU A 1 -5.26 4.85 13.44
N ILE A 2 -5.36 5.03 14.75
CA ILE A 2 -4.51 4.34 15.72
C ILE A 2 -5.47 3.48 16.53
N ALA A 3 -5.26 2.17 16.54
CA ALA A 3 -6.14 1.23 17.21
C ALA A 3 -5.31 0.05 17.76
N VAL A 4 -5.73 -0.46 18.92
CA VAL A 4 -5.19 -1.67 19.53
C VAL A 4 -6.27 -2.73 19.46
N VAL A 5 -5.97 -3.87 18.82
CA VAL A 5 -6.90 -5.01 18.72
C VAL A 5 -6.30 -6.15 19.53
N SER A 6 -6.99 -6.55 20.60
CA SER A 6 -6.58 -7.63 21.47
C SER A 6 -7.68 -8.69 21.51
N VAL A 7 -7.35 -9.91 21.07
CA VAL A 7 -8.27 -11.06 21.07
C VAL A 7 -7.70 -12.15 21.96
N LYS A 8 -8.57 -12.77 22.77
CA LYS A 8 -8.24 -13.97 23.56
C LYS A 8 -8.84 -15.16 22.83
N VAL A 9 -7.99 -16.07 22.38
CA VAL A 9 -8.37 -17.16 21.48
C VAL A 9 -7.92 -18.48 22.12
N PRO A 10 -8.84 -19.42 22.40
CA PRO A 10 -8.46 -20.76 22.81
C PRO A 10 -7.78 -21.47 21.63
N GLU A 11 -6.67 -22.16 21.89
CA GLU A 11 -5.89 -22.91 20.90
C GLU A 11 -5.59 -22.10 19.61
N PRO A 12 -4.83 -20.98 19.72
CA PRO A 12 -4.59 -20.12 18.58
C PRO A 12 -3.70 -20.80 17.54
N GLN A 13 -4.14 -20.73 16.28
CA GLN A 13 -3.38 -21.20 15.13
C GLN A 13 -2.72 -20.01 14.43
N PHE A 14 -1.46 -20.14 14.05
CA PHE A 14 -0.70 -19.08 13.39
C PHE A 14 -0.08 -19.57 12.09
N GLU A 15 0.06 -18.65 11.13
CA GLU A 15 0.86 -18.88 9.93
C GLU A 15 2.33 -18.64 10.25
N GLY A 16 3.12 -19.72 10.18
CA GLY A 16 4.56 -19.69 10.42
C GLY A 16 4.96 -19.60 11.90
N GLN A 17 6.24 -19.87 12.16
CA GLN A 17 6.77 -19.95 13.52
C GLN A 17 6.80 -18.60 14.26
N THR A 18 6.97 -17.50 13.53
CA THR A 18 7.07 -16.14 14.11
C THR A 18 5.72 -15.60 14.59
N LYS A 19 4.62 -16.34 14.40
CA LYS A 19 3.27 -15.93 14.79
C LYS A 19 2.84 -14.59 14.19
N GLY A 20 3.38 -14.24 13.01
CA GLY A 20 3.13 -12.96 12.35
C GLY A 20 1.69 -12.77 11.88
N LYS A 21 0.95 -13.87 11.65
CA LYS A 21 -0.44 -13.83 11.22
C LYS A 21 -1.25 -14.92 11.93
N LEU A 22 -2.38 -14.51 12.53
CA LEU A 22 -3.33 -15.42 13.15
C LEU A 22 -4.11 -16.16 12.06
N GLY A 23 -4.02 -17.48 12.06
CA GLY A 23 -4.69 -18.40 11.13
C GLY A 23 -6.04 -18.93 11.63
N SER A 24 -6.42 -18.68 12.88
CA SER A 24 -7.72 -19.06 13.45
C SER A 24 -8.87 -18.31 12.74
N SER A 25 -9.36 -18.88 11.64
CA SER A 25 -10.34 -18.26 10.74
C SER A 25 -11.68 -17.89 11.41
N TYR A 26 -12.07 -18.63 12.44
CA TYR A 26 -13.30 -18.38 13.21
C TYR A 26 -13.26 -17.09 14.03
N VAL A 27 -12.07 -16.57 14.35
CA VAL A 27 -11.91 -15.34 15.17
C VAL A 27 -12.33 -14.11 14.38
N ARG A 28 -12.08 -14.09 13.07
CA ARG A 28 -12.40 -12.96 12.18
C ARG A 28 -13.88 -12.57 12.20
N PRO A 29 -14.86 -13.48 11.91
CA PRO A 29 -16.27 -13.11 11.91
C PRO A 29 -16.76 -12.65 13.28
N ILE A 30 -16.24 -13.21 14.38
CA ILE A 30 -16.60 -12.81 15.75
C ILE A 30 -16.13 -11.38 16.02
N ALA A 31 -14.84 -11.09 15.76
CA ALA A 31 -14.27 -9.76 15.97
C ALA A 31 -14.94 -8.72 15.05
N GLN A 32 -15.22 -9.08 13.81
CA GLN A 32 -15.91 -8.20 12.85
C GLN A 32 -17.31 -7.84 13.32
N LYS A 33 -18.11 -8.82 13.75
CA LYS A 33 -19.46 -8.60 14.25
C LYS A 33 -19.44 -7.68 15.48
N LEU A 34 -18.64 -8.01 16.49
CA LEU A 34 -18.55 -7.22 17.72
C LEU A 34 -18.06 -5.80 17.43
N THR A 35 -17.09 -5.63 16.53
CA THR A 35 -16.60 -4.30 16.17
C THR A 35 -17.69 -3.49 15.45
N GLY A 36 -18.41 -4.10 14.50
CA GLY A 36 -19.52 -3.46 13.79
C GLY A 36 -20.61 -2.99 14.75
N ASP A 37 -21.17 -3.92 15.54
CA ASP A 37 -22.27 -3.64 16.46
C ASP A 37 -21.92 -2.51 17.46
N ASN A 38 -20.69 -2.53 18.02
CA ASN A 38 -20.26 -1.49 18.95
C ASN A 38 -19.95 -0.16 18.27
N LEU A 39 -19.41 -0.18 17.05
CA LEU A 39 -19.09 1.03 16.32
C LEU A 39 -20.35 1.74 15.85
N ASP A 40 -21.34 0.99 15.36
CA ASP A 40 -22.65 1.51 14.96
C ASP A 40 -23.33 2.18 16.15
N LYS A 41 -23.40 1.48 17.29
CA LYS A 41 -23.91 2.04 18.55
C LYS A 41 -23.16 3.31 18.96
N TYR A 42 -21.82 3.29 18.94
CA TYR A 42 -21.01 4.45 19.32
C TYR A 42 -21.28 5.66 18.43
N PHE A 43 -21.44 5.45 17.11
CA PHE A 43 -21.73 6.53 16.17
C PHE A 43 -23.15 7.09 16.30
N GLU A 44 -24.14 6.26 16.63
CA GLU A 44 -25.49 6.71 16.97
C GLU A 44 -25.51 7.55 18.25
N GLU A 45 -24.76 7.13 19.28
CA GLU A 45 -24.66 7.85 20.55
C GLU A 45 -23.81 9.13 20.44
N ASN A 46 -22.87 9.19 19.49
CA ASN A 46 -21.90 10.29 19.35
C ASN A 46 -21.91 10.89 17.93
N PRO A 47 -23.01 11.54 17.49
CA PRO A 47 -23.16 12.00 16.10
C PRO A 47 -22.12 13.06 15.69
N VAL A 48 -21.65 13.89 16.62
CA VAL A 48 -20.61 14.90 16.36
C VAL A 48 -19.27 14.23 16.01
N HIS A 49 -18.88 13.20 16.77
CA HIS A 49 -17.66 12.44 16.51
C HIS A 49 -17.78 11.64 15.21
N ALA A 50 -18.92 10.97 14.99
CA ALA A 50 -19.20 10.23 13.77
C ALA A 50 -19.06 11.13 12.54
N LYS A 51 -19.64 12.33 12.56
CA LYS A 51 -19.54 13.30 11.46
C LYS A 51 -18.08 13.72 11.19
N ALA A 52 -17.32 14.04 12.23
CA ALA A 52 -15.91 14.44 12.09
C ALA A 52 -15.04 13.30 11.52
N ILE A 53 -15.27 12.06 11.96
CA ILE A 53 -14.57 10.88 11.44
C ILE A 53 -14.93 10.64 9.97
N MET A 54 -16.22 10.73 9.62
CA MET A 54 -16.71 10.56 8.26
C MET A 54 -16.16 11.62 7.31
N GLU A 55 -16.11 12.89 7.74
CA GLU A 55 -15.53 13.96 6.95
C GLU A 55 -14.05 13.72 6.65
N LYS A 56 -13.27 13.29 7.65
CA LYS A 56 -11.87 12.91 7.47
C LYS A 56 -11.71 11.73 6.49
N ALA A 57 -12.58 10.73 6.60
CA ALA A 57 -12.57 9.57 5.69
C ALA A 57 -12.90 9.97 4.24
N LEU A 58 -13.90 10.84 4.05
CA LEU A 58 -14.31 11.36 2.75
C LEU A 58 -13.21 12.24 2.12
N MET A 59 -12.58 13.11 2.90
CA MET A 59 -11.45 13.91 2.42
C MET A 59 -10.30 13.03 1.92
N ALA A 60 -9.96 11.98 2.67
CA ALA A 60 -8.94 11.01 2.25
C ALA A 60 -9.36 10.22 1.00
N ALA A 61 -10.64 9.84 0.89
CA ALA A 61 -11.17 9.14 -0.29
C ALA A 61 -11.10 10.01 -1.56
N ARG A 62 -11.54 11.27 -1.46
CA ARG A 62 -11.45 12.24 -2.56
C ARG A 62 -9.99 12.47 -2.98
N GLY A 63 -9.08 12.59 -2.02
CA GLY A 63 -7.64 12.69 -2.28
C GLY A 63 -7.09 11.48 -3.05
N ARG A 64 -7.46 10.26 -2.64
CA ARG A 64 -7.07 9.02 -3.37
C ARG A 64 -7.64 8.99 -4.79
N GLU A 65 -8.89 9.37 -4.98
CA GLU A 65 -9.53 9.38 -6.29
C GLU A 65 -8.91 10.43 -7.23
N ALA A 66 -8.63 11.64 -6.73
CA ALA A 66 -7.93 12.67 -7.48
C ALA A 66 -6.52 12.20 -7.89
N ALA A 67 -5.77 11.58 -6.98
CA ALA A 67 -4.46 11.01 -7.28
C ALA A 67 -4.54 9.87 -8.32
N LYS A 68 -5.56 9.01 -8.24
CA LYS A 68 -5.80 7.96 -9.24
C LYS A 68 -6.10 8.56 -10.61
N LYS A 69 -7.01 9.54 -10.69
CA LYS A 69 -7.35 10.26 -11.93
C LYS A 69 -6.11 10.94 -12.53
N ALA A 70 -5.29 11.60 -11.71
CA ALA A 70 -4.05 12.22 -12.16
C ALA A 70 -3.08 11.19 -12.77
N ARG A 71 -2.87 10.04 -12.09
CA ARG A 71 -2.02 8.95 -12.60
C ARG A 71 -2.55 8.32 -13.90
N GLU A 72 -3.87 8.19 -14.03
CA GLU A 72 -4.48 7.67 -15.26
C GLU A 72 -4.39 8.66 -16.42
N LEU A 73 -4.56 9.96 -16.15
CA LEU A 73 -4.37 11.03 -17.13
C LEU A 73 -2.92 11.09 -17.65
N THR A 74 -1.92 10.93 -16.79
CA THR A 74 -0.52 10.86 -17.23
C THR A 74 -0.25 9.60 -18.04
N ARG A 75 -0.70 8.43 -17.58
CA ARG A 75 -0.55 7.16 -18.34
C ARG A 75 -1.21 7.19 -19.71
N LYS A 76 -2.37 7.85 -19.85
CA LYS A 76 -3.04 8.01 -21.15
C LYS A 76 -2.29 8.97 -22.08
N LYS A 77 -1.58 9.97 -21.55
CA LYS A 77 -0.70 10.84 -22.34
C LYS A 77 0.61 10.14 -22.75
N ASP A 78 1.11 9.22 -21.92
CA ASP A 78 2.34 8.47 -22.16
C ASP A 78 2.23 7.37 -23.23
N SER A 79 1.04 7.06 -23.76
CA SER A 79 0.89 6.05 -24.82
C SER A 79 1.60 6.41 -26.13
N MET A 80 2.13 7.63 -26.25
CA MET A 80 2.93 8.11 -27.39
C MET A 80 4.37 8.49 -27.00
N SER A 81 4.84 8.21 -25.77
CA SER A 81 6.21 8.53 -25.35
C SER A 81 7.09 7.27 -25.21
N VAL A 82 8.18 7.26 -25.97
CA VAL A 82 9.23 6.24 -25.97
C VAL A 82 9.91 6.17 -24.59
N GLY A 83 9.76 5.02 -23.90
CA GLY A 83 10.51 4.65 -22.68
C GLY A 83 10.00 5.28 -21.38
N THR A 84 10.07 4.53 -20.28
CA THR A 84 9.59 4.96 -18.95
C THR A 84 10.46 6.05 -18.32
N LEU A 85 11.74 6.17 -18.71
CA LEU A 85 12.72 7.12 -18.16
C LEU A 85 13.84 7.44 -19.19
N PRO A 86 13.53 8.05 -20.35
CA PRO A 86 14.52 8.35 -21.38
C PRO A 86 15.67 9.21 -20.83
N GLY A 87 16.91 8.76 -21.02
CA GLY A 87 18.13 9.45 -20.58
C GLY A 87 18.54 9.24 -19.12
N LYS A 88 17.61 8.81 -18.24
CA LYS A 88 17.92 8.57 -16.82
C LYS A 88 18.11 7.09 -16.50
N LEU A 89 17.17 6.23 -16.90
CA LEU A 89 17.35 4.79 -16.78
C LEU A 89 18.27 4.28 -17.88
N ALA A 90 19.27 3.48 -17.51
CA ALA A 90 20.03 2.70 -18.48
C ALA A 90 19.60 1.24 -18.36
N ASP A 91 18.84 0.77 -19.34
CA ASP A 91 18.33 -0.60 -19.34
C ASP A 91 19.46 -1.64 -19.54
N CYS A 92 19.20 -2.86 -19.06
CA CYS A 92 19.97 -4.06 -19.34
C CYS A 92 19.41 -4.79 -20.57
N GLN A 93 20.22 -5.62 -21.24
CA GLN A 93 19.76 -6.39 -22.40
C GLN A 93 18.74 -7.48 -22.04
N SER A 94 18.87 -8.08 -20.85
CA SER A 94 17.94 -9.10 -20.36
C SER A 94 16.58 -8.50 -20.00
N LYS A 95 15.51 -9.19 -20.38
CA LYS A 95 14.13 -8.88 -19.97
C LYS A 95 13.66 -9.73 -18.79
N ASP A 96 14.41 -10.77 -18.40
CA ASP A 96 14.05 -11.69 -17.33
C ASP A 96 14.23 -11.01 -15.95
N PRO A 97 13.14 -10.82 -15.17
CA PRO A 97 13.22 -10.23 -13.83
C PRO A 97 14.05 -11.04 -12.83
N ALA A 98 14.25 -12.34 -13.05
CA ALA A 98 14.96 -13.21 -12.11
C ALA A 98 16.48 -12.98 -12.11
N ILE A 99 17.04 -12.48 -13.21
CA ILE A 99 18.49 -12.32 -13.40
C ILE A 99 18.94 -10.86 -13.52
N LYS A 100 18.00 -9.92 -13.60
CA LYS A 100 18.32 -8.50 -13.74
C LYS A 100 18.38 -7.81 -12.40
N GLU A 101 19.30 -6.87 -12.27
CA GLU A 101 19.52 -6.10 -11.05
C GLU A 101 19.23 -4.62 -11.30
N LEU A 102 18.68 -3.94 -10.28
CA LEU A 102 18.41 -2.51 -10.32
C LEU A 102 19.31 -1.80 -9.31
N TYR A 103 20.23 -0.99 -9.84
CA TYR A 103 21.11 -0.15 -9.04
C TYR A 103 20.51 1.25 -8.90
N LEU A 104 20.27 1.68 -7.65
CA LEU A 104 19.86 3.05 -7.34
C LEU A 104 21.11 3.86 -6.96
N VAL A 105 21.41 4.88 -7.76
CA VAL A 105 22.63 5.69 -7.64
C VAL A 105 22.27 7.17 -7.51
N GLU A 106 23.03 7.89 -6.70
CA GLU A 106 22.81 9.31 -6.46
C GLU A 106 23.42 10.16 -7.58
N GLY A 107 22.55 10.80 -8.38
CA GLY A 107 22.94 11.79 -9.37
C GLY A 107 23.66 11.23 -10.60
N ASP A 108 23.97 12.14 -11.54
CA ASP A 108 24.57 11.77 -12.83
C ASP A 108 26.05 11.36 -12.69
N SER A 109 26.75 11.83 -11.64
CA SER A 109 28.15 11.48 -11.38
C SER A 109 28.32 10.00 -11.04
N ALA A 110 27.64 9.52 -9.99
CA ALA A 110 27.67 8.10 -9.63
C ALA A 110 26.98 7.24 -10.70
N GLY A 111 25.95 7.78 -11.36
CA GLY A 111 25.29 7.13 -12.49
C GLY A 111 26.20 6.91 -13.70
N GLY A 112 27.11 7.83 -13.99
CA GLY A 112 28.11 7.66 -15.06
C GLY A 112 29.04 6.50 -14.78
N SER A 113 29.65 6.47 -13.59
CA SER A 113 30.54 5.39 -13.17
C SER A 113 29.83 4.03 -13.12
N ALA A 114 28.61 3.99 -12.58
CA ALA A 114 27.82 2.76 -12.52
C ALA A 114 27.39 2.26 -13.91
N LYS A 115 27.07 3.15 -14.86
CA LYS A 115 26.74 2.77 -16.24
C LYS A 115 27.94 2.21 -17.01
N GLN A 116 29.14 2.71 -16.75
CA GLN A 116 30.37 2.29 -17.43
C GLN A 116 30.99 1.02 -16.84
N GLY A 117 30.84 0.80 -15.53
CA GLY A 117 31.43 -0.33 -14.82
C GLY A 117 30.51 -1.52 -14.60
N ARG A 118 29.30 -1.53 -15.17
CA ARG A 118 28.36 -2.66 -15.12
C ARG A 118 28.67 -3.70 -16.19
N ASP A 119 28.27 -4.94 -15.91
CA ASP A 119 28.42 -6.10 -16.80
C ASP A 119 27.60 -6.02 -18.11
#